data_AF-A0A329SZF1-F1
#
_entry.id   AF-A0A329SZF1-F1
#
_cell.length_a   1.000
_cell.length_b   1.000
_cell.length_c   1.000
_cell.angle_alpha   90.00
_cell.angle_beta   90.00
_cell.angle_gamma   90.00
#
_symmetry.space_group_name_H-M   'P 1'
#
loop_
_entity.id
_entity.type
_entity.pdbx_description
1 polymer ?
#
loop_
_entity_poly.entity_id
_entity_poly.type
_entity_poly.pdbx_seq_one_letter_code
_entity_poly.pdbx_strand_id
1 'polypeptide(L)'
;MQRTLSPTEQHGVAFGFIVKERRDAAAATTTSASSGTTPRVQSLNLHVSNDVGKEGEPLLRWLVEVDTAIGARRIFDEPSKVAFVMSRLGRLARSWEYGRRLTDATCFSTYTEFKEELRQAFESPKNEFQSRTELLDLQQGKHDVHAYAQRARYLVSNIVTNPIDEATKVVALMKA
;
A
#
# COMPACT_ATOMS: atom_id res chain seq x y z
N MET A 1 67.23 -15.98 39.78
CA MET A 1 66.78 -14.92 40.71
C MET A 1 65.45 -14.37 40.20
N GLN A 2 64.34 -14.69 40.88
CA GLN A 2 63.02 -14.13 40.53
C GLN A 2 62.89 -12.77 41.22
N ARG A 3 62.70 -11.70 40.44
CA ARG A 3 62.51 -10.35 40.97
C ARG A 3 61.11 -10.29 41.60
N THR A 4 61.05 -10.16 42.93
CA THR A 4 59.82 -9.85 43.65
C THR A 4 59.51 -8.37 43.46
N LEU A 5 58.39 -8.05 42.82
CA LEU A 5 57.93 -6.67 42.64
C LEU A 5 57.60 -6.05 44.00
N SER A 6 58.03 -4.81 44.22
CA SER A 6 57.70 -4.05 45.41
C SER A 6 56.18 -3.76 45.47
N PRO A 7 55.62 -3.50 46.66
CA PRO A 7 54.18 -3.22 46.81
C PRO A 7 53.68 -2.10 45.89
N THR A 8 54.49 -1.07 45.64
CA THR A 8 54.15 0.06 44.76
C THR A 8 54.10 -0.35 43.29
N GLU A 9 55.00 -1.23 42.85
CA GLU A 9 55.00 -1.76 41.48
C GLU A 9 53.81 -2.69 41.24
N GLN A 10 53.43 -3.49 42.26
CA GLN A 10 52.22 -4.32 42.20
C GLN A 10 50.95 -3.48 42.05
N HIS A 11 50.86 -2.34 42.75
CA HIS A 11 49.74 -1.40 42.59
C HIS A 11 49.69 -0.80 41.18
N GLY A 12 50.84 -0.42 40.61
CA GLY A 12 50.91 0.08 39.23
C GLY A 12 50.43 -0.93 38.20
N VAL A 13 50.82 -2.20 38.36
CA VAL A 13 50.39 -3.31 37.48
C VAL A 13 48.89 -3.58 37.63
N ALA A 14 48.38 -3.63 38.86
CA ALA A 14 46.95 -3.84 39.12
C ALA A 14 46.10 -2.70 38.55
N PHE A 15 46.53 -1.45 38.72
CA PHE A 15 45.81 -0.30 38.17
C PHE A 15 45.84 -0.30 36.63
N GLY A 16 46.98 -0.65 36.03
CA GLY A 16 47.11 -0.81 34.58
C GLY A 16 46.20 -1.90 34.02
N PHE A 17 46.06 -3.02 34.72
CA PHE A 17 45.14 -4.10 34.36
C PHE A 17 43.68 -3.64 34.40
N ILE A 18 43.26 -2.96 35.47
CA ILE A 18 41.89 -2.46 35.63
C ILE A 18 41.53 -1.44 34.54
N VAL A 19 42.44 -0.52 34.22
CA VAL A 19 42.22 0.50 33.17
C VAL A 19 42.11 -0.16 31.79
N LYS A 20 42.92 -1.19 31.52
CA LYS A 20 42.86 -1.95 30.27
C LYS A 20 41.55 -2.75 30.17
N GLU A 21 41.16 -3.46 31.22
CA GLU A 21 39.92 -4.22 31.28
C GLU A 21 38.69 -3.30 31.13
N ARG A 22 38.70 -2.12 31.75
CA ARG A 22 37.65 -1.10 31.55
C ARG A 22 37.57 -0.61 30.10
N ARG A 23 38.71 -0.43 29.43
CA ARG A 23 38.76 -0.02 28.01
C ARG A 23 38.29 -1.16 27.09
N ASP A 24 38.69 -2.39 27.36
CA ASP A 24 38.28 -3.57 26.58
C ASP A 24 36.79 -3.87 26.79
N ALA A 25 36.27 -3.70 28.01
CA ALA A 25 34.84 -3.79 28.31
C ALA A 25 34.03 -2.64 27.67
N ALA A 26 34.58 -1.42 27.61
CA ALA A 26 33.95 -0.31 26.89
C ALA A 26 33.95 -0.53 25.38
N ALA A 27 35.03 -1.09 24.80
CA ALA A 27 35.10 -1.47 23.40
C ALA A 27 34.12 -2.60 23.06
N ALA A 28 34.03 -3.63 23.90
CA ALA A 28 33.02 -4.68 23.80
C ALA A 28 31.60 -4.13 23.97
N THR A 29 31.40 -3.13 24.84
CA THR A 29 30.10 -2.45 24.98
C THR A 29 29.79 -1.62 23.73
N THR A 30 30.74 -0.97 23.06
CA THR A 30 30.46 -0.30 21.77
C THR A 30 30.21 -1.27 20.62
N THR A 31 30.79 -2.48 20.66
CA THR A 31 30.52 -3.54 19.66
C THR A 31 29.23 -4.31 19.96
N SER A 32 28.80 -4.42 21.22
CA SER A 32 27.56 -5.11 21.62
C SER A 32 26.37 -4.19 21.91
N ALA A 33 26.57 -2.88 22.15
CA ALA A 33 25.53 -1.86 22.27
C ALA A 33 25.15 -1.20 20.94
N SER A 34 25.56 -1.79 19.82
CA SER A 34 24.83 -1.67 18.55
C SER A 34 23.50 -2.47 18.57
N SER A 35 23.21 -3.20 19.65
CA SER A 35 21.84 -3.52 20.03
C SER A 35 21.14 -2.30 20.64
N GLY A 36 21.25 -1.15 19.97
CA GLY A 36 20.28 -0.09 20.14
C GLY A 36 18.94 -0.69 19.69
N THR A 37 18.13 -1.11 20.66
CA THR A 37 16.69 -1.25 20.45
C THR A 37 16.15 0.14 20.18
N THR A 38 16.45 0.67 19.00
CA THR A 38 15.42 1.35 18.24
C THR A 38 14.22 0.40 18.30
N PRO A 39 13.01 0.84 18.67
CA PRO A 39 11.85 0.02 18.38
C PRO A 39 11.95 -0.25 16.89
N ARG A 40 12.32 -1.48 16.51
CA ARG A 40 12.29 -1.90 15.11
C ARG A 40 10.81 -1.93 14.81
N VAL A 41 10.29 -0.78 14.40
CA VAL A 41 8.88 -0.56 14.09
C VAL A 41 8.56 -1.60 13.04
N GLN A 42 7.86 -2.65 13.47
CA GLN A 42 7.55 -3.80 12.65
C GLN A 42 6.69 -3.31 11.50
N SER A 43 7.17 -3.49 10.26
CA SER A 43 6.33 -3.28 9.10
C SER A 43 5.34 -4.43 9.01
N LEU A 44 4.06 -4.10 8.92
CA LEU A 44 2.98 -5.07 8.80
C LEU A 44 2.81 -5.43 7.32
N ASN A 45 2.97 -6.70 6.99
CA ASN A 45 2.78 -7.21 5.64
C ASN A 45 1.28 -7.48 5.41
N LEU A 46 0.54 -6.45 5.01
CA LEU A 46 -0.85 -6.62 4.60
C LEU A 46 -0.91 -7.29 3.22
N HIS A 47 -1.71 -8.34 3.11
CA HIS A 47 -2.01 -8.99 1.84
C HIS A 47 -2.95 -8.09 1.04
N VAL A 48 -2.63 -7.87 -0.23
CA VAL A 48 -3.48 -7.17 -1.19
C VAL A 48 -3.79 -8.17 -2.29
N SER A 49 -5.07 -8.37 -2.60
CA SER A 49 -5.46 -9.25 -3.70
C SER A 49 -4.96 -8.71 -5.04
N ASN A 50 -4.57 -9.63 -5.92
CA ASN A 50 -4.07 -9.28 -7.26
C ASN A 50 -5.22 -9.02 -8.26
N ASP A 51 -6.48 -9.05 -7.82
CA ASP A 51 -7.66 -8.99 -8.68
C ASP A 51 -8.07 -7.54 -8.98
N VAL A 52 -7.18 -6.79 -9.62
CA VAL A 52 -7.58 -5.58 -10.34
C VAL A 52 -8.23 -6.01 -11.66
N GLY A 53 -9.47 -5.59 -11.85
CA GLY A 53 -10.13 -5.67 -13.16
C GLY A 53 -10.96 -6.92 -13.41
N LYS A 54 -11.52 -7.56 -12.37
CA LYS A 54 -12.79 -8.26 -12.58
C LYS A 54 -13.85 -7.20 -12.81
N GLU A 55 -14.55 -7.30 -13.94
CA GLU A 55 -15.69 -6.46 -14.30
C GLU A 55 -16.71 -6.47 -13.12
N GLY A 56 -16.72 -5.41 -12.30
CA GLY A 56 -17.59 -5.34 -11.12
C GLY A 56 -16.97 -4.97 -9.77
N GLU A 57 -15.65 -5.14 -9.56
CA GLU A 57 -15.00 -4.66 -8.32
C GLU A 57 -14.48 -3.23 -8.52
N PRO A 58 -14.90 -2.26 -7.68
CA PRO A 58 -14.52 -0.87 -7.89
C PRO A 58 -13.01 -0.72 -7.67
N LEU A 59 -12.28 -0.28 -8.70
CA LEU A 59 -10.86 0.06 -8.67
C LEU A 59 -10.49 0.90 -7.43
N LEU A 60 -11.40 1.78 -7.01
CA LEU A 60 -11.31 2.60 -5.82
C LEU A 60 -11.16 1.78 -4.52
N ARG A 61 -11.91 0.68 -4.35
CA ARG A 61 -11.78 -0.20 -3.17
C ARG A 61 -10.39 -0.83 -3.12
N TRP A 62 -9.91 -1.33 -4.25
CA TRP A 62 -8.57 -1.91 -4.33
C TRP A 62 -7.47 -0.88 -4.06
N LEU A 63 -7.61 0.35 -4.58
CA LEU A 63 -6.67 1.44 -4.30
C LEU A 63 -6.59 1.77 -2.80
N VAL A 64 -7.72 1.74 -2.09
CA VAL A 64 -7.76 1.94 -0.62
C VAL A 64 -7.03 0.82 0.12
N GLU A 65 -7.20 -0.43 -0.30
CA GLU A 65 -6.46 -1.57 0.28
C GLU A 65 -4.95 -1.44 0.05
N VAL A 66 -4.55 -0.99 -1.14
CA VAL A 66 -3.15 -0.74 -1.48
C VAL A 66 -2.56 0.42 -0.67
N ASP A 67 -3.27 1.54 -0.56
CA ASP A 67 -2.86 2.70 0.25
C ASP A 67 -2.67 2.28 1.72
N THR A 68 -3.58 1.45 2.25
CA THR A 68 -3.47 0.87 3.59
C THR A 68 -2.25 -0.03 3.74
N ALA A 69 -1.96 -0.88 2.73
CA ALA A 69 -0.78 -1.74 2.72
C ALA A 69 0.53 -0.96 2.60
N ILE A 70 0.58 0.12 1.81
CA ILE A 70 1.72 1.04 1.71
C ILE A 70 2.00 1.67 3.08
N GLY A 71 0.97 2.17 3.75
CA GLY A 71 1.07 2.74 5.09
C GLY A 71 1.58 1.73 6.12
N ALA A 72 0.99 0.53 6.16
CA ALA A 72 1.38 -0.55 7.06
C ALA A 72 2.81 -1.06 6.82
N ARG A 73 3.26 -1.07 5.56
CA ARG A 73 4.62 -1.45 5.16
C ARG A 73 5.63 -0.31 5.30
N ARG A 74 5.17 0.92 5.53
CA ARG A 74 5.97 2.15 5.66
C ARG A 74 6.81 2.43 4.41
N ILE A 75 6.20 2.29 3.23
CA ILE A 75 6.82 2.62 1.94
C ILE A 75 6.63 4.13 1.69
N PHE A 76 7.72 4.90 1.77
CA PHE A 76 7.67 6.37 1.65
C PHE A 76 8.13 6.89 0.29
N ASP A 77 9.10 6.22 -0.32
CA ASP A 77 9.69 6.60 -1.59
C ASP A 77 8.70 6.38 -2.74
N GLU A 78 8.56 7.39 -3.62
CA GLU A 78 7.60 7.40 -4.72
C GLU A 78 7.81 6.24 -5.72
N PRO A 79 9.04 6.02 -6.25
CA PRO A 79 9.35 4.84 -7.06
C PRO A 79 8.99 3.52 -6.35
N SER A 80 9.24 3.42 -5.05
CA SER A 80 8.95 2.23 -4.26
C SER A 80 7.45 1.97 -4.09
N LYS A 81 6.64 3.03 -3.95
CA LYS A 81 5.18 2.92 -3.95
C LYS A 81 4.69 2.39 -5.29
N VAL A 82 5.14 3.01 -6.39
CA VAL A 82 4.77 2.61 -7.75
C VAL A 82 5.13 1.15 -8.02
N ALA A 83 6.37 0.74 -7.72
CA ALA A 83 6.81 -0.64 -7.90
C ALA A 83 6.00 -1.64 -7.06
N PHE A 84 5.65 -1.28 -5.82
CA PHE A 84 4.79 -2.11 -4.98
C PHE A 84 3.40 -2.28 -5.59
N VAL A 85 2.77 -1.20 -6.04
CA VAL A 85 1.43 -1.26 -6.64
C VAL A 85 1.44 -2.06 -7.94
N MET A 86 2.44 -1.87 -8.79
CA MET A 86 2.66 -2.67 -10.00
C MET A 86 2.73 -4.17 -9.70
N SER A 87 3.41 -4.56 -8.60
CA SER A 87 3.51 -5.96 -8.18
C SER A 87 2.17 -6.59 -7.77
N ARG A 88 1.15 -5.76 -7.48
CA ARG A 88 -0.21 -6.15 -7.08
C ARG A 88 -1.23 -6.05 -8.23
N LEU A 89 -0.81 -5.60 -9.41
CA LEU A 89 -1.71 -5.48 -10.55
C LEU A 89 -2.15 -6.86 -11.08
N GLY A 90 -3.43 -6.94 -11.44
CA GLY A 90 -4.02 -8.08 -12.14
C GLY A 90 -3.43 -8.29 -13.54
N ARG A 91 -3.84 -9.37 -14.21
CA ARG A 91 -3.31 -9.70 -15.55
C ARG A 91 -3.54 -8.58 -16.58
N LEU A 92 -4.73 -7.98 -16.58
CA LEU A 92 -5.09 -6.90 -17.53
C LEU A 92 -4.34 -5.60 -17.23
N ALA A 93 -4.22 -5.24 -15.95
CA ALA A 93 -3.49 -4.04 -15.55
C ALA A 93 -1.98 -4.16 -15.75
N ARG A 94 -1.41 -5.37 -15.65
CA ARG A 94 0.00 -5.61 -16.00
C ARG A 94 0.27 -5.44 -17.50
N SER A 95 -0.57 -5.94 -18.40
CA SER A 95 -0.37 -5.73 -19.84
C SER A 95 -0.44 -4.25 -20.25
N TRP A 96 -1.33 -3.49 -19.61
CA TRP A 96 -1.42 -2.04 -19.81
C TRP A 96 -0.15 -1.32 -19.33
N GLU A 97 0.32 -1.66 -18.12
CA GLU A 97 1.50 -1.08 -17.50
C GLU A 97 2.76 -1.31 -18.36
N TYR A 98 2.97 -2.54 -18.85
CA TYR A 98 4.06 -2.84 -19.78
C TYR A 98 3.99 -2.00 -21.06
N GLY A 99 2.79 -1.81 -21.63
CA GLY A 99 2.59 -0.98 -22.81
C GLY A 99 2.99 0.49 -22.58
N ARG A 100 2.66 1.04 -21.40
CA ARG A 100 3.07 2.40 -21.01
C ARG A 100 4.58 2.51 -20.89
N ARG A 101 5.24 1.58 -20.18
CA ARG A 101 6.70 1.57 -20.01
C ARG A 101 7.49 1.42 -21.31
N LEU A 102 6.94 0.71 -22.30
CA LEU A 102 7.59 0.58 -23.61
C LEU A 102 7.60 1.90 -24.39
N THR A 103 6.62 2.77 -24.13
CA THR A 103 6.49 4.06 -24.81
C THR A 103 7.28 5.16 -24.07
N ASP A 104 7.26 5.11 -22.73
CA ASP A 104 8.02 6.01 -21.87
C ASP A 104 8.49 5.25 -20.62
N ALA A 105 9.82 5.10 -20.48
CA ALA A 105 10.42 4.40 -19.35
C ALA A 105 10.21 5.14 -18.01
N THR A 106 9.87 6.42 -18.05
CA THR A 106 9.67 7.31 -16.89
C THR A 106 8.20 7.69 -16.67
N CYS A 107 7.26 6.99 -17.32
CA CYS A 107 5.83 7.32 -17.35
C CYS A 107 5.13 7.46 -15.99
N PHE A 108 5.75 6.98 -14.91
CA PHE A 108 5.19 7.03 -13.55
C PHE A 108 6.19 7.68 -12.60
N SER A 109 6.34 8.99 -12.71
CA SER A 109 7.29 9.76 -11.90
C SER A 109 6.85 9.88 -10.45
N THR A 110 5.54 9.89 -10.21
CA THR A 110 4.94 9.92 -8.87
C THR A 110 3.82 8.89 -8.71
N TYR A 111 3.55 8.49 -7.47
CA TYR A 111 2.46 7.60 -7.12
C TYR A 111 1.09 8.22 -7.42
N THR A 112 0.95 9.54 -7.26
CA THR A 112 -0.30 10.25 -7.55
C THR A 112 -0.63 10.18 -9.04
N GLU A 113 0.34 10.48 -9.92
CA GLU A 113 0.18 10.35 -11.37
C GLU A 113 -0.17 8.91 -11.76
N PHE A 114 0.55 7.93 -11.20
CA PHE A 114 0.24 6.51 -11.43
C PHE A 114 -1.21 6.16 -11.07
N LYS A 115 -1.72 6.66 -9.93
CA LYS A 115 -3.12 6.41 -9.52
C LYS A 115 -4.12 7.06 -10.47
N GLU A 116 -3.88 8.29 -10.93
CA GLU A 116 -4.75 8.97 -11.88
C GLU A 116 -4.78 8.26 -13.23
N GLU A 117 -3.63 7.84 -13.75
CA GLU A 117 -3.59 7.11 -15.02
C GLU A 117 -4.23 5.72 -14.93
N LEU A 118 -4.01 5.02 -13.81
CA LEU A 118 -4.67 3.74 -13.56
C LEU A 118 -6.19 3.93 -13.51
N ARG A 119 -6.67 5.00 -12.87
CA ARG A 119 -8.08 5.39 -12.92
C ARG A 119 -8.51 5.66 -14.35
N GLN A 120 -7.84 6.51 -15.10
CA GLN A 120 -8.25 6.80 -16.48
C GLN A 120 -8.31 5.55 -17.38
N ALA A 121 -7.37 4.60 -17.20
CA ALA A 121 -7.31 3.37 -17.97
C ALA A 121 -8.40 2.35 -17.60
N PHE A 122 -8.73 2.22 -16.30
CA PHE A 122 -9.61 1.16 -15.79
C PHE A 122 -10.97 1.66 -15.28
N GLU A 123 -11.10 2.94 -15.00
CA GLU A 123 -12.32 3.68 -14.61
C GLU A 123 -12.98 4.34 -15.83
N SER A 124 -12.71 3.78 -17.03
CA SER A 124 -13.13 4.34 -18.31
C SER A 124 -14.61 4.78 -18.32
N PRO A 125 -14.97 5.93 -18.93
CA PRO A 125 -16.35 6.43 -19.04
C PRO A 125 -17.34 5.46 -19.70
N LYS A 126 -16.83 4.44 -20.40
CA LYS A 126 -17.63 3.32 -20.91
C LYS A 126 -18.35 2.58 -19.79
N ASN A 127 -17.77 2.48 -18.58
CA ASN A 127 -18.46 1.94 -17.42
C ASN A 127 -19.62 2.84 -16.99
N GLU A 128 -19.55 4.15 -17.22
CA GLU A 128 -20.53 5.12 -16.72
C GLU A 128 -21.73 5.14 -17.66
N PHE A 129 -21.49 5.18 -18.96
CA PHE A 129 -22.55 4.98 -19.95
C PHE A 129 -23.21 3.62 -19.79
N GLN A 130 -22.43 2.55 -19.58
CA GLN A 130 -22.96 1.23 -19.33
C GLN A 130 -23.74 1.14 -18.01
N SER A 131 -23.25 1.76 -16.93
CA SER A 131 -23.94 1.81 -15.64
C SER A 131 -25.21 2.66 -15.71
N ARG A 132 -25.22 3.74 -16.51
CA ARG A 132 -26.42 4.53 -16.82
C ARG A 132 -27.44 3.70 -17.59
N THR A 133 -27.04 3.01 -18.64
CA THR A 133 -27.92 2.13 -19.41
C THR A 133 -28.46 1.01 -18.52
N GLU A 134 -27.59 0.32 -17.77
CA GLU A 134 -27.99 -0.77 -16.88
C GLU A 134 -28.91 -0.28 -15.74
N LEU A 135 -28.71 0.95 -15.23
CA LEU A 135 -29.61 1.55 -14.24
C LEU A 135 -30.99 1.87 -14.84
N LEU A 136 -31.04 2.35 -16.08
CA LEU A 136 -32.31 2.65 -16.77
C LEU A 136 -33.10 1.38 -17.11
N ASP A 137 -32.38 0.29 -17.36
CA ASP A 137 -32.90 -1.04 -17.66
C ASP A 137 -33.12 -1.90 -16.39
N LEU A 138 -32.68 -1.44 -15.22
CA LEU A 138 -32.79 -2.18 -13.96
C LEU A 138 -34.26 -2.33 -13.54
N GLN A 139 -34.74 -3.57 -13.47
CA GLN A 139 -36.07 -3.93 -12.99
C GLN A 139 -35.98 -4.81 -11.74
N GLN A 140 -36.93 -4.68 -10.83
CA GLN A 140 -36.97 -5.51 -9.62
C GLN A 140 -37.17 -6.98 -10.01
N GLY A 141 -38.17 -7.28 -10.85
CA GLY A 141 -38.42 -8.63 -11.35
C GLY A 141 -38.52 -9.66 -10.23
N LYS A 142 -37.65 -10.69 -10.25
CA LYS A 142 -37.58 -11.74 -9.21
C LYS A 142 -36.57 -11.45 -8.08
N HIS A 143 -35.89 -10.31 -8.11
CA HIS A 143 -34.88 -9.98 -7.11
C HIS A 143 -35.55 -9.60 -5.78
N ASP A 144 -34.94 -10.03 -4.68
CA ASP A 144 -35.28 -9.49 -3.36
C ASP A 144 -35.00 -7.98 -3.33
N VAL A 145 -35.78 -7.24 -2.53
CA VAL A 145 -35.68 -5.77 -2.43
C VAL A 145 -34.26 -5.33 -2.03
N HIS A 146 -33.59 -6.08 -1.15
CA HIS A 146 -32.23 -5.78 -0.73
C HIS A 146 -31.22 -5.99 -1.86
N ALA A 147 -31.27 -7.11 -2.59
CA ALA A 147 -30.43 -7.36 -3.75
C ALA A 147 -30.63 -6.30 -4.85
N TYR A 148 -31.89 -5.93 -5.12
CA TYR A 148 -32.23 -4.86 -6.06
C TYR A 148 -31.65 -3.51 -5.62
N ALA A 149 -31.85 -3.13 -4.34
CA ALA A 149 -31.34 -1.88 -3.80
C ALA A 149 -29.81 -1.83 -3.74
N GLN A 150 -29.13 -2.96 -3.54
CA GLN A 150 -27.66 -3.04 -3.61
C GLN A 150 -27.18 -2.87 -5.05
N ARG A 151 -27.84 -3.50 -6.03
CA ARG A 151 -27.51 -3.36 -7.46
C ARG A 151 -27.67 -1.91 -7.92
N ALA A 152 -28.80 -1.28 -7.58
CA ALA A 152 -29.04 0.13 -7.90
C ALA A 152 -27.99 1.06 -7.28
N ARG A 153 -27.67 0.88 -5.98
CA ARG A 153 -26.63 1.67 -5.31
C ARG A 153 -25.26 1.49 -5.95
N TYR A 154 -24.91 0.26 -6.34
CA TYR A 154 -23.66 -0.03 -7.03
C TYR A 154 -23.59 0.71 -8.38
N LEU A 155 -24.64 0.64 -9.20
CA LEU A 155 -24.70 1.32 -10.50
C LEU A 155 -24.63 2.85 -10.37
N VAL A 156 -25.32 3.42 -9.39
CA VAL A 156 -25.25 4.86 -9.09
C VAL A 156 -23.86 5.26 -8.62
N SER A 157 -23.18 4.43 -7.82
CA SER A 157 -21.82 4.70 -7.34
C SER A 157 -20.77 4.71 -8.45
N ASN A 158 -21.04 4.08 -9.60
CA ASN A 158 -20.14 4.09 -10.75
C ASN A 158 -20.31 5.35 -11.63
N ILE A 159 -21.34 6.16 -11.38
CA ILE A 159 -21.62 7.38 -12.14
C ILE A 159 -21.03 8.58 -11.40
N VAL A 160 -19.77 8.89 -11.74
CA VAL A 160 -18.97 9.90 -11.04
C VAL A 160 -19.06 11.26 -11.73
N THR A 161 -19.23 11.30 -13.05
CA THR A 161 -19.38 12.56 -13.80
C THR A 161 -20.87 12.88 -14.02
N ASN A 162 -21.31 14.12 -13.78
CA ASN A 162 -22.72 14.54 -13.87
C ASN A 162 -23.68 13.58 -13.11
N PRO A 163 -23.73 13.69 -11.77
CA PRO A 163 -24.55 12.79 -10.95
C PRO A 163 -26.02 12.87 -11.38
N ILE A 164 -26.67 11.70 -11.46
CA ILE A 164 -28.10 11.62 -11.76
C ILE A 164 -28.87 12.38 -10.67
N ASP A 165 -29.83 13.20 -11.08
CA ASP A 165 -30.69 13.94 -10.17
C ASP A 165 -31.56 12.98 -9.33
N GLU A 166 -31.96 13.41 -8.14
CA GLU A 166 -32.70 12.56 -7.21
C GLU A 166 -34.07 12.13 -7.76
N ALA A 167 -34.73 12.94 -8.59
CA ALA A 167 -36.01 12.56 -9.17
C ALA A 167 -35.84 11.40 -10.16
N THR A 168 -34.81 11.45 -11.02
CA THR A 168 -34.49 10.35 -11.95
C THR A 168 -34.06 9.08 -11.23
N LYS A 169 -33.30 9.19 -10.12
CA LYS A 169 -32.96 8.02 -9.28
C LYS A 169 -34.21 7.35 -8.71
N VAL A 170 -35.14 8.12 -8.16
CA VAL A 170 -36.39 7.61 -7.59
C VAL A 170 -37.26 6.96 -8.67
N VAL A 171 -37.40 7.60 -9.84
CA VAL A 171 -38.18 7.02 -10.95
C VAL A 171 -37.56 5.71 -11.46
N ALA A 172 -36.23 5.63 -11.58
CA ALA A 172 -35.56 4.39 -11.97
C ALA A 172 -35.75 3.28 -10.91
N LEU A 173 -35.65 3.61 -9.62
CA LEU A 173 -35.85 2.69 -8.51
C LEU A 173 -37.30 2.22 -8.32
N MET A 174 -38.28 2.98 -8.83
CA MET A 174 -39.71 2.65 -8.73
C MET A 174 -40.22 1.84 -9.93
N LYS A 175 -39.39 1.52 -10.92
CA LYS A 175 -39.74 0.58 -11.99
C LYS A 175 -39.75 -0.86 -11.43
N ALA A 176 -40.92 -1.28 -10.97
CA ALA A 176 -41.22 -2.66 -10.55
C ALA A 176 -41.32 -3.61 -11.76
#